data_AF-A0A7Y6XH48-F1
#
_entry.id   AF-A0A7Y6XH48-F1
#
_cell.length_a   1.000
_cell.length_b   1.000
_cell.length_c   1.000
_cell.angle_alpha   90.00
_cell.angle_beta   90.00
_cell.angle_gamma   90.00
#
_symmetry.space_group_name_H-M   'P 1'
#
loop_
_entity.id
_entity.type
_entity.pdbx_description
1 polymer ?
#
loop_
_entity_poly.entity_id
_entity_poly.type
_entity_poly.pdbx_seq_one_letter_code
_entity_poly.pdbx_strand_id
1 'polypeptide(L)'
;GEAGVEAWSGFSMTHVLHSQWMLPPILRAVGFVGWVPTLVLCLLAAVCVGEAVALRSHRLLLPAVVVMVALAALPRLPVADDALQGTGVVHMASSVRVPKSVPEATERLIWPESTVRGLQRGTEGRVSRPEVLEAFDARLPVPAIAGLTLRTPEGFFNAAAAFDADGRLRETRGKSILVPIGERSIFGLQGKGEPLVASQARPLLSLAGRKVIPLICYEAFSRATALRGREAGGELLAVLASDLPLAGSRFAVDQAIGGVVMRAVELRLPAVRASLGGIAVVVSSDGRVLARSAPGTSGILTVSPPPRMADATRE
;
A
#
# COMPACT_ATOMS: atom_id res chain seq x y z
N GLY A 1 -22.35 15.77 -19.05
CA GLY A 1 -21.40 15.93 -17.93
C GLY A 1 -20.21 15.03 -18.12
N GLU A 2 -19.11 15.24 -17.38
CA GLU A 2 -17.83 14.53 -17.56
C GLU A 2 -17.97 12.99 -17.55
N ALA A 3 -18.87 12.43 -16.73
CA ALA A 3 -19.15 10.99 -16.70
C ALA A 3 -19.63 10.41 -18.04
N GLY A 4 -20.39 11.19 -18.84
CA GLY A 4 -20.82 10.77 -20.17
C GLY A 4 -19.70 10.83 -21.21
N VAL A 5 -18.78 11.78 -21.06
CA VAL A 5 -17.58 11.90 -21.91
C VAL A 5 -16.62 10.76 -21.61
N GLU A 6 -16.42 10.43 -20.33
CA GLU A 6 -15.61 9.30 -19.87
C GLU A 6 -16.13 7.96 -20.41
N ALA A 7 -17.44 7.71 -20.32
CA ALA A 7 -18.04 6.49 -20.84
C ALA A 7 -17.89 6.32 -22.36
N TRP A 8 -17.88 7.42 -23.13
CA TRP A 8 -17.81 7.38 -24.58
C TRP A 8 -16.37 7.42 -25.12
N SER A 9 -15.49 8.21 -24.51
CA SER A 9 -14.12 8.44 -24.98
C SER A 9 -13.05 7.67 -24.21
N GLY A 10 -13.38 7.11 -23.04
CA GLY A 10 -12.41 6.62 -22.06
C GLY A 10 -11.57 7.71 -21.40
N PHE A 11 -11.79 8.98 -21.74
CA PHE A 11 -11.05 10.12 -21.20
C PHE A 11 -11.86 10.86 -20.13
N SER A 12 -11.21 11.11 -19.00
CA SER A 12 -11.76 11.86 -17.86
C SER A 12 -10.68 12.79 -17.35
N MET A 13 -10.90 14.10 -17.46
CA MET A 13 -9.93 15.11 -17.03
C MET A 13 -9.69 14.99 -15.53
N THR A 14 -10.75 14.81 -14.76
CA THR A 14 -10.69 14.57 -13.32
C THR A 14 -9.88 13.31 -13.01
N HIS A 15 -10.12 12.19 -13.70
CA HIS A 15 -9.30 11.00 -13.51
C HIS A 15 -7.81 11.25 -13.83
N VAL A 16 -7.51 11.95 -14.92
CA VAL A 16 -6.12 12.30 -15.30
C VAL A 16 -5.47 13.16 -14.22
N LEU A 17 -6.14 14.19 -13.71
CA LEU A 17 -5.63 15.05 -12.64
C LEU A 17 -5.31 14.27 -11.35
N HIS A 18 -6.12 13.25 -11.04
CA HIS A 18 -5.92 12.42 -9.86
C HIS A 18 -4.94 11.25 -10.07
N SER A 19 -4.56 10.91 -11.31
CA SER A 19 -3.73 9.74 -11.65
C SER A 19 -2.45 10.05 -12.43
N GLN A 20 -2.18 11.31 -12.79
CA GLN A 20 -1.05 11.77 -13.62
C GLN A 20 0.34 11.31 -13.16
N TRP A 21 0.49 10.94 -11.89
CA TRP A 21 1.74 10.50 -11.27
C TRP A 21 1.95 8.98 -11.36
N MET A 22 0.92 8.21 -11.76
CA MET A 22 1.00 6.78 -12.05
C MET A 22 1.40 6.49 -13.50
N LEU A 23 1.82 7.51 -14.26
CA LEU A 23 2.30 7.33 -15.63
C LEU A 23 3.63 6.55 -15.62
N PRO A 24 3.80 5.50 -16.45
CA PRO A 24 5.01 4.68 -16.42
C PRO A 24 6.34 5.45 -16.60
N PRO A 25 6.45 6.47 -17.48
CA PRO A 25 7.66 7.29 -17.56
C PRO A 25 7.98 8.01 -16.24
N ILE A 26 6.96 8.54 -15.56
CA ILE A 26 7.10 9.24 -14.28
C ILE A 26 7.51 8.27 -13.18
N LEU A 27 6.86 7.10 -13.09
CA LEU A 27 7.24 6.07 -12.12
C LEU A 27 8.68 5.59 -12.34
N ARG A 28 9.10 5.38 -13.60
CA ARG A 28 10.51 5.03 -13.89
C ARG A 28 11.46 6.13 -13.44
N ALA A 29 11.15 7.39 -13.71
CA ALA A 29 11.97 8.52 -13.26
C ALA A 29 12.06 8.58 -11.73
N VAL A 30 10.93 8.44 -11.01
CA VAL A 30 10.92 8.35 -9.55
C VAL A 30 11.78 7.19 -9.06
N GLY A 31 11.72 6.04 -9.72
CA GLY A 31 12.52 4.87 -9.38
C GLY A 31 14.02 5.03 -9.63
N PHE A 32 14.46 5.80 -10.63
CA PHE A 32 15.88 6.00 -10.96
C PHE A 32 16.51 7.21 -10.28
N VAL A 33 15.84 8.37 -10.33
CA VAL A 33 16.39 9.65 -9.87
C VAL A 33 15.65 10.22 -8.66
N GLY A 34 14.57 9.57 -8.21
CA GLY A 34 13.80 10.00 -7.05
C GLY A 34 12.78 11.09 -7.36
N TRP A 35 11.95 11.41 -6.36
CA TRP A 35 10.82 12.33 -6.49
C TRP A 35 11.24 13.77 -6.81
N VAL A 36 12.22 14.32 -6.08
CA VAL A 36 12.60 15.74 -6.22
C VAL A 36 13.16 16.04 -7.62
N PRO A 37 14.13 15.29 -8.17
CA PRO A 37 14.60 15.55 -9.52
C PRO A 37 13.51 15.34 -10.58
N THR A 38 12.68 14.30 -10.42
CA THR A 38 11.55 14.07 -11.33
C THR A 38 10.58 15.25 -11.35
N LEU A 39 10.23 15.79 -10.17
CA LEU A 39 9.35 16.94 -10.03
C LEU A 39 9.96 18.19 -10.70
N VAL A 40 11.24 18.46 -10.45
CA VAL A 40 11.94 19.61 -11.07
C VAL A 40 11.94 19.50 -12.60
N LEU A 41 12.20 18.31 -13.15
CA LEU A 41 12.14 18.09 -14.59
C LEU A 41 10.73 18.33 -15.15
N CYS A 42 9.69 17.82 -14.49
CA CYS A 42 8.30 18.04 -14.90
C CYS A 42 7.92 19.52 -14.84
N LEU A 43 8.32 20.24 -13.79
CA LEU A 43 8.07 21.67 -13.65
C LEU A 43 8.80 22.48 -14.74
N LEU A 44 10.06 22.16 -15.01
CA LEU A 44 10.83 22.77 -16.10
C LEU A 44 10.12 22.58 -17.44
N ALA A 45 9.69 21.36 -17.76
CA ALA A 45 8.96 21.09 -18.98
C ALA A 45 7.65 21.88 -19.07
N ALA A 46 6.88 21.94 -17.97
CA ALA A 46 5.63 22.70 -17.90
C ALA A 46 5.84 24.20 -18.10
N VAL A 47 6.87 24.79 -17.47
CA VAL A 47 7.22 26.21 -17.63
C VAL A 47 7.60 26.50 -19.08
N CYS A 48 8.47 25.69 -19.68
CA CYS A 48 8.89 25.87 -21.08
C CYS A 48 7.71 25.78 -22.06
N VAL A 49 6.75 24.86 -21.84
CA VAL A 49 5.51 24.80 -22.63
C VAL A 49 4.67 26.05 -22.44
N GLY A 50 4.48 26.49 -21.19
CA GLY A 50 3.72 27.70 -20.88
C GLY A 50 4.30 28.95 -21.53
N GLU A 51 5.62 29.14 -21.45
CA GLU A 51 6.32 30.27 -22.09
C GLU A 51 6.25 30.20 -23.61
N ALA A 52 6.41 29.01 -24.21
CA ALA A 52 6.29 28.83 -25.65
C ALA A 52 4.91 29.25 -26.17
N VAL A 53 3.84 28.92 -25.43
CA VAL A 53 2.47 29.32 -25.75
C VAL A 53 2.29 30.83 -25.58
N ALA A 54 2.73 31.38 -24.44
CA ALA A 54 2.56 32.79 -24.12
C ALA A 54 3.29 33.71 -25.10
N LEU A 55 4.52 33.34 -25.50
CA LEU A 55 5.37 34.11 -26.41
C LEU A 55 5.24 33.69 -27.87
N ARG A 56 4.38 32.70 -28.18
CA ARG A 56 4.21 32.10 -29.51
C ARG A 56 5.52 31.68 -30.18
N SER A 57 6.46 31.17 -29.38
CA SER A 57 7.80 30.79 -29.82
C SER A 57 8.05 29.29 -29.63
N HIS A 58 8.05 28.55 -30.74
CA HIS A 58 8.30 27.11 -30.72
C HIS A 58 9.72 26.74 -30.24
N ARG A 59 10.68 27.67 -30.29
CA ARG A 59 12.05 27.43 -29.81
C ARG A 59 12.09 27.14 -28.31
N LEU A 60 11.17 27.74 -27.54
CA LEU A 60 11.05 27.54 -26.11
C LEU A 60 10.49 26.15 -25.74
N LEU A 61 9.98 25.38 -26.71
CA LEU A 61 9.57 23.99 -26.50
C LEU A 61 10.74 23.02 -26.40
N LEU A 62 11.93 23.39 -26.92
CA LEU A 62 13.05 22.46 -27.02
C LEU A 62 13.43 21.81 -25.68
N PRO A 63 13.58 22.54 -24.56
CA PRO A 63 13.89 21.91 -23.27
C PRO A 63 12.78 20.97 -22.80
N ALA A 64 11.51 21.34 -22.99
CA ALA A 64 10.38 20.47 -22.63
C ALA A 64 10.39 19.17 -23.44
N VAL A 65 10.64 19.25 -24.75
CA VAL A 65 10.74 18.07 -25.62
C VAL A 65 11.89 17.17 -25.18
N VAL A 66 13.06 17.73 -24.88
CA VAL A 66 14.22 16.97 -24.39
C VAL A 66 13.87 16.24 -23.08
N VAL A 67 13.25 16.93 -22.12
CA VAL A 67 12.83 16.32 -20.86
C VAL A 67 11.81 15.19 -21.10
N MET A 68 10.79 15.44 -21.91
CA MET A 68 9.75 14.43 -22.19
C MET A 68 10.33 13.20 -22.90
N VAL A 69 11.23 13.39 -23.87
CA VAL A 69 11.93 12.28 -24.56
C VAL A 69 12.80 11.52 -23.58
N ALA A 70 13.57 12.22 -22.72
CA ALA A 70 14.41 11.58 -21.72
C ALA A 70 13.59 10.72 -20.74
N LEU A 71 12.48 11.25 -20.22
CA LEU A 71 11.56 10.51 -19.34
C LEU A 71 10.93 9.29 -20.04
N ALA A 72 10.54 9.45 -21.31
CA ALA A 72 9.96 8.37 -22.10
C ALA A 72 10.97 7.24 -22.40
N ALA A 73 12.22 7.61 -22.65
CA ALA A 73 13.32 6.70 -22.99
C ALA A 73 13.89 5.91 -21.80
N LEU A 74 13.52 6.25 -20.56
CA LEU A 74 13.99 5.51 -19.38
C LEU A 74 13.67 4.01 -19.48
N PRO A 75 14.64 3.12 -19.20
CA PRO A 75 14.41 1.68 -19.26
C PRO A 75 13.43 1.22 -18.17
N ARG A 76 12.89 0.01 -18.30
CA ARG A 76 12.04 -0.55 -17.23
C ARG A 76 12.88 -0.78 -15.96
N LEU A 77 12.24 -0.61 -14.81
CA LEU A 77 12.87 -0.92 -13.53
C LEU A 77 13.01 -2.45 -13.42
N PRO A 78 14.14 -2.97 -12.91
CA PRO A 78 14.24 -4.38 -12.54
C PRO A 78 13.12 -4.80 -11.60
N VAL A 79 12.55 -5.97 -11.86
CA VAL A 79 11.47 -6.56 -11.09
C VAL A 79 12.06 -7.49 -10.03
N ALA A 80 11.60 -7.38 -8.79
CA ALA A 80 12.05 -8.15 -7.63
C ALA A 80 10.82 -8.53 -6.78
N ASP A 81 10.04 -9.50 -7.26
CA ASP A 81 8.69 -9.79 -6.76
C ASP A 81 8.56 -11.10 -5.96
N ASP A 82 9.66 -11.78 -5.65
CA ASP A 82 9.66 -13.08 -4.98
C ASP A 82 8.88 -13.08 -3.65
N ALA A 83 8.89 -11.96 -2.95
CA ALA A 83 8.17 -11.79 -1.69
C ALA A 83 6.64 -11.79 -1.86
N LEU A 84 6.09 -11.70 -3.08
CA LEU A 84 4.65 -11.86 -3.36
C LEU A 84 4.21 -13.32 -3.40
N GLN A 85 5.11 -14.26 -3.67
CA GLN A 85 4.76 -15.68 -3.81
C GLN A 85 4.10 -16.21 -2.52
N GLY A 86 2.98 -16.92 -2.66
CA GLY A 86 2.20 -17.43 -1.52
C GLY A 86 1.50 -16.36 -0.68
N THR A 87 1.52 -15.08 -1.07
CA THR A 87 0.83 -14.01 -0.32
C THR A 87 -0.62 -13.85 -0.79
N GLY A 88 -1.56 -14.15 0.08
CA GLY A 88 -2.97 -13.81 -0.09
C GLY A 88 -3.29 -12.46 0.56
N VAL A 89 -4.02 -11.61 -0.16
CA VAL A 89 -4.34 -10.25 0.26
C VAL A 89 -5.83 -10.13 0.48
N VAL A 90 -6.25 -9.98 1.72
CA VAL A 90 -7.66 -9.96 2.07
C VAL A 90 -8.26 -8.59 1.78
N HIS A 91 -9.44 -8.60 1.16
CA HIS A 91 -10.31 -7.43 1.08
C HIS A 91 -11.69 -7.76 1.63
N MET A 92 -12.31 -6.79 2.27
CA MET A 92 -13.60 -6.99 2.93
C MET A 92 -14.52 -5.81 2.63
N ALA A 93 -15.74 -6.08 2.16
CA ALA A 93 -16.77 -5.05 2.02
C ALA A 93 -17.31 -4.58 3.38
N SER A 94 -17.25 -5.45 4.39
CA SER A 94 -17.74 -5.21 5.75
C SER A 94 -16.99 -6.11 6.73
N SER A 95 -16.82 -5.66 7.98
CA SER A 95 -16.16 -6.41 9.05
C SER A 95 -16.90 -7.68 9.47
N VAL A 96 -18.13 -7.90 9.00
CA VAL A 96 -18.95 -9.08 9.30
C VAL A 96 -18.68 -10.23 8.31
N ARG A 97 -18.32 -9.91 7.06
CA ARG A 97 -18.15 -10.89 5.99
C ARG A 97 -16.68 -11.23 5.80
N VAL A 98 -16.25 -12.26 6.51
CA VAL A 98 -14.90 -12.82 6.45
C VAL A 98 -14.80 -13.89 5.35
N PRO A 99 -13.71 -13.95 4.56
CA PRO A 99 -13.48 -15.05 3.63
C PRO A 99 -13.54 -16.42 4.32
N LYS A 100 -14.28 -17.37 3.75
CA LYS A 100 -14.50 -18.71 4.34
C LYS A 100 -13.48 -19.76 3.95
N SER A 101 -12.76 -19.54 2.86
CA SER A 101 -11.74 -20.44 2.33
C SER A 101 -10.53 -19.64 1.88
N VAL A 102 -9.37 -20.29 1.94
CA VAL A 102 -8.10 -19.75 1.51
C VAL A 102 -7.67 -20.53 0.26
N PRO A 103 -7.27 -19.86 -0.84
CA PRO A 103 -6.75 -20.55 -2.03
C PRO A 103 -5.56 -21.44 -1.67
N GLU A 104 -5.50 -22.64 -2.24
CA GLU A 104 -4.55 -23.71 -1.86
C GLU A 104 -3.06 -23.27 -1.93
N ALA A 105 -2.70 -22.44 -2.90
CA ALA A 105 -1.32 -21.92 -3.06
C ALA A 105 -0.95 -20.78 -2.08
N THR A 106 -1.83 -20.43 -1.14
CA THR A 106 -1.59 -19.34 -0.18
C THR A 106 -0.80 -19.88 1.00
N GLU A 107 0.34 -19.27 1.30
CA GLU A 107 1.19 -19.62 2.44
C GLU A 107 1.03 -18.64 3.60
N ARG A 108 0.52 -17.44 3.33
CA ARG A 108 0.35 -16.36 4.31
C ARG A 108 -0.71 -15.36 3.89
N LEU A 109 -1.36 -14.74 4.88
CA LEU A 109 -2.40 -13.73 4.64
C LEU A 109 -2.02 -12.35 5.17
N ILE A 110 -2.39 -11.32 4.41
CA ILE A 110 -2.36 -9.93 4.86
C ILE A 110 -3.81 -9.45 4.97
N TRP A 111 -4.23 -9.09 6.18
CA TRP A 111 -5.56 -8.61 6.51
C TRP A 111 -5.61 -7.10 6.65
N PRO A 112 -6.79 -6.47 6.47
CA PRO A 112 -6.96 -5.04 6.64
C PRO A 112 -6.65 -4.50 8.04
N GLU A 113 -6.66 -3.17 8.14
CA GLU A 113 -6.69 -2.44 9.40
C GLU A 113 -7.93 -2.80 10.23
N SER A 114 -7.80 -2.82 11.57
CA SER A 114 -8.91 -3.08 12.51
C SER A 114 -9.69 -4.37 12.24
N THR A 115 -9.00 -5.43 11.80
CA THR A 115 -9.61 -6.75 11.56
C THR A 115 -9.88 -7.50 12.87
N VAL A 116 -8.92 -7.51 13.79
CA VAL A 116 -9.10 -8.12 15.12
C VAL A 116 -10.03 -7.21 15.91
N ARG A 117 -11.14 -7.75 16.39
CA ARG A 117 -12.16 -6.97 17.10
C ARG A 117 -11.74 -6.69 18.54
N GLY A 118 -12.38 -5.70 19.14
CA GLY A 118 -12.19 -5.38 20.55
C GLY A 118 -10.80 -4.82 20.88
N LEU A 119 -10.59 -4.61 22.17
CA LEU A 119 -9.34 -4.08 22.71
C LEU A 119 -8.43 -5.23 23.15
N GLN A 120 -7.26 -5.33 22.56
CA GLN A 120 -6.27 -6.35 22.89
C GLN A 120 -5.28 -5.78 23.90
N ARG A 121 -4.91 -6.52 24.94
CA ARG A 121 -3.87 -6.11 25.90
C ARG A 121 -2.58 -6.82 25.55
N GLY A 122 -1.45 -6.11 25.61
CA GLY A 122 -0.16 -6.73 25.35
C GLY A 122 0.99 -5.72 25.35
N THR A 123 2.08 -6.11 24.71
CA THR A 123 3.26 -5.27 24.52
C THR A 123 3.53 -5.06 23.03
N GLU A 124 4.17 -3.95 22.70
CA GLU A 124 4.72 -3.73 21.37
C GLU A 124 5.98 -4.60 21.16
N GLY A 125 6.14 -5.15 19.95
CA GLY A 125 7.30 -5.96 19.58
C GLY A 125 7.03 -7.47 19.68
N ARG A 126 8.08 -8.24 19.97
CA ARG A 126 8.00 -9.70 20.09
C ARG A 126 7.24 -10.10 21.35
N VAL A 127 6.29 -11.01 21.20
CA VAL A 127 5.51 -11.54 22.31
C VAL A 127 6.18 -12.80 22.85
N SER A 128 6.58 -12.76 24.11
CA SER A 128 7.33 -13.84 24.77
C SER A 128 6.51 -15.12 24.98
N ARG A 129 5.17 -15.00 25.08
CA ARG A 129 4.23 -16.12 25.21
C ARG A 129 3.12 -15.94 24.17
N PRO A 130 3.11 -16.74 23.09
CA PRO A 130 2.09 -16.60 22.06
C PRO A 130 0.68 -16.82 22.61
N GLU A 131 -0.19 -15.82 22.45
CA GLU A 131 -1.57 -15.83 22.94
C GLU A 131 -2.56 -16.00 21.79
N VAL A 132 -3.57 -16.86 21.96
CA VAL A 132 -4.69 -16.95 21.02
C VAL A 132 -5.64 -15.81 21.33
N LEU A 133 -5.87 -14.91 20.37
CA LEU A 133 -6.81 -13.81 20.55
C LEU A 133 -8.22 -14.28 20.19
N GLU A 134 -9.11 -14.38 21.19
CA GLU A 134 -10.50 -14.79 20.99
C GLU A 134 -11.28 -13.88 20.03
N ALA A 135 -10.89 -12.60 19.94
CA ALA A 135 -11.56 -11.62 19.10
C ALA A 135 -11.14 -11.67 17.62
N PHE A 136 -10.35 -12.66 17.23
CA PHE A 136 -10.08 -12.99 15.85
C PHE A 136 -11.04 -14.09 15.39
N ASP A 137 -12.24 -13.69 14.96
CA ASP A 137 -13.40 -14.56 14.66
C ASP A 137 -13.18 -15.62 13.54
N ALA A 138 -11.99 -15.67 12.95
CA ALA A 138 -11.64 -16.62 11.89
C ALA A 138 -10.42 -17.44 12.26
N ARG A 139 -10.55 -18.77 12.24
CA ARG A 139 -9.36 -19.63 12.21
C ARG A 139 -8.54 -19.25 10.99
N LEU A 140 -7.28 -18.89 11.22
CA LEU A 140 -6.30 -18.61 10.19
C LEU A 140 -5.73 -19.94 9.70
N PRO A 141 -6.08 -20.45 8.52
CA PRO A 141 -5.50 -21.71 8.05
C PRO A 141 -4.00 -21.57 7.72
N VAL A 142 -3.49 -20.34 7.68
CA VAL A 142 -2.10 -19.98 7.40
C VAL A 142 -1.69 -18.79 8.26
N PRO A 143 -0.39 -18.58 8.55
CA PRO A 143 0.07 -17.40 9.28
C PRO A 143 -0.43 -16.10 8.65
N ALA A 144 -0.73 -15.10 9.48
CA ALA A 144 -1.29 -13.85 8.97
C ALA A 144 -0.73 -12.59 9.64
N ILE A 145 -0.74 -11.48 8.91
CA ILE A 145 -0.65 -10.14 9.50
C ILE A 145 -2.05 -9.51 9.51
N ALA A 146 -2.47 -8.92 10.62
CA ALA A 146 -3.76 -8.25 10.75
C ALA A 146 -3.71 -6.99 11.62
N GLY A 147 -4.61 -6.04 11.37
CA GLY A 147 -4.75 -4.83 12.17
C GLY A 147 -5.58 -5.05 13.44
N LEU A 148 -5.22 -4.39 14.53
CA LEU A 148 -5.92 -4.44 15.82
C LEU A 148 -5.74 -3.14 16.63
N THR A 149 -6.53 -2.98 17.68
CA THR A 149 -6.29 -1.96 18.71
C THR A 149 -5.58 -2.59 19.90
N LEU A 150 -4.36 -2.15 20.17
CA LEU A 150 -3.49 -2.67 21.23
C LEU A 150 -3.43 -1.69 22.40
N ARG A 151 -3.73 -2.15 23.61
CA ARG A 151 -3.47 -1.45 24.87
C ARG A 151 -2.18 -1.97 25.48
N THR A 152 -1.24 -1.06 25.69
CA THR A 152 0.00 -1.29 26.41
C THR A 152 0.06 -0.36 27.63
N PRO A 153 1.10 -0.45 28.48
CA PRO A 153 1.33 0.54 29.54
C PRO A 153 1.51 1.98 29.02
N GLU A 154 2.03 2.15 27.81
CA GLU A 154 2.29 3.44 27.18
C GLU A 154 1.04 4.10 26.57
N GLY A 155 -0.01 3.31 26.30
CA GLY A 155 -1.29 3.82 25.81
C GLY A 155 -1.99 2.89 24.82
N PHE A 156 -2.86 3.48 23.99
CA PHE A 156 -3.61 2.79 22.96
C PHE A 156 -2.94 2.97 21.60
N PHE A 157 -2.64 1.88 20.92
CA PHE A 157 -2.07 1.87 19.58
C PHE A 157 -3.06 1.30 18.58
N ASN A 158 -3.15 1.95 17.43
CA ASN A 158 -3.54 1.26 16.20
C ASN A 158 -2.34 0.43 15.74
N ALA A 159 -2.49 -0.88 15.69
CA ALA A 159 -1.38 -1.81 15.59
C ALA A 159 -1.58 -2.83 14.47
N ALA A 160 -0.46 -3.33 13.97
CA ALA A 160 -0.38 -4.49 13.10
C ALA A 160 0.26 -5.61 13.90
N ALA A 161 -0.30 -6.81 13.81
CA ALA A 161 0.22 -8.00 14.46
C ALA A 161 0.46 -9.11 13.46
N ALA A 162 1.52 -9.90 13.70
CA ALA A 162 1.75 -11.18 13.06
C ALA A 162 1.23 -12.32 13.96
N PHE A 163 0.49 -13.22 13.35
CA PHE A 163 -0.10 -14.42 13.94
C PHE A 163 0.47 -15.66 13.24
N ASP A 164 0.67 -16.74 14.00
CA ASP A 164 0.95 -18.05 13.40
C ASP A 164 -0.34 -18.73 12.90
N ALA A 165 -0.20 -19.92 12.28
CA ALA A 165 -1.31 -20.69 11.73
C ALA A 165 -2.28 -21.23 12.80
N ASP A 166 -1.90 -21.18 14.08
CA ASP A 166 -2.80 -21.52 15.19
C ASP A 166 -3.54 -20.28 15.71
N GLY A 167 -3.35 -19.11 15.08
CA GLY A 167 -3.92 -17.84 15.51
C GLY A 167 -3.22 -17.23 16.72
N ARG A 168 -2.02 -17.70 17.09
CA ARG A 168 -1.28 -17.15 18.22
C ARG A 168 -0.49 -15.92 17.82
N LEU A 169 -0.59 -14.88 18.62
CA LEU A 169 0.12 -13.62 18.44
C LEU A 169 1.64 -13.82 18.61
N ARG A 170 2.45 -13.33 17.67
CA ARG A 170 3.92 -13.49 17.67
C ARG A 170 4.67 -12.16 17.77
N GLU A 171 4.27 -11.19 16.96
CA GLU A 171 4.92 -9.88 16.89
C GLU A 171 3.84 -8.81 16.70
N THR A 172 4.02 -7.64 17.32
CA THR A 172 3.15 -6.47 17.15
C THR A 172 3.99 -5.24 16.82
N ARG A 173 3.38 -4.28 16.14
CA ARG A 173 3.88 -2.90 16.06
C ARG A 173 2.72 -1.92 16.07
N GLY A 174 2.87 -0.77 16.69
CA GLY A 174 1.95 0.37 16.70
C GLY A 174 2.24 1.38 15.60
N LYS A 175 1.26 2.23 15.29
CA LYS A 175 1.27 3.14 14.13
C LYS A 175 2.11 4.35 14.46
N SER A 176 3.10 4.66 13.62
CA SER A 176 3.99 5.80 13.82
C SER A 176 3.36 7.12 13.41
N ILE A 177 2.51 7.11 12.37
CA ILE A 177 1.90 8.35 11.85
C ILE A 177 0.39 8.28 12.02
N LEU A 178 -0.09 9.08 12.96
CA LEU A 178 -1.51 9.19 13.27
C LEU A 178 -2.19 10.20 12.35
N VAL A 179 -3.39 9.84 11.89
CA VAL A 179 -4.25 10.70 11.09
C VAL A 179 -4.65 11.93 11.92
N PRO A 180 -4.44 13.15 11.40
CA PRO A 180 -4.94 14.39 11.99
C PRO A 180 -6.41 14.33 12.39
N ILE A 181 -6.75 14.81 13.59
CA ILE A 181 -8.10 14.86 14.17
C ILE A 181 -8.68 13.48 14.48
N GLY A 182 -8.68 12.55 13.51
CA GLY A 182 -9.25 11.22 13.66
C GLY A 182 -8.55 10.35 14.71
N GLU A 183 -7.21 10.33 14.72
CA GLU A 183 -6.42 9.48 15.63
C GLU A 183 -5.62 10.29 16.67
N ARG A 184 -5.37 11.57 16.39
CA ARG A 184 -4.73 12.50 17.33
C ARG A 184 -5.50 13.82 17.40
N SER A 185 -5.57 14.41 18.59
CA SER A 185 -6.14 15.74 18.76
C SER A 185 -5.25 16.80 18.10
N ILE A 186 -5.87 17.70 17.32
CA ILE A 186 -5.18 18.87 16.75
C ILE A 186 -6.04 20.10 17.03
N PHE A 187 -5.45 21.14 17.63
CA PHE A 187 -6.15 22.37 18.02
C PHE A 187 -7.44 22.13 18.85
N GLY A 188 -7.46 21.06 19.66
CA GLY A 188 -8.62 20.68 20.47
C GLY A 188 -9.70 19.89 19.70
N LEU A 189 -9.54 19.68 18.40
CA LEU A 189 -10.42 18.82 17.60
C LEU A 189 -9.94 17.38 17.68
N GLN A 190 -10.83 16.49 18.12
CA GLN A 190 -10.57 15.06 18.23
C GLN A 190 -11.74 14.25 17.66
N GLY A 191 -11.42 13.14 17.00
CA GLY A 191 -12.37 12.15 16.55
C GLY A 191 -13.03 11.40 17.71
N LYS A 192 -14.03 10.59 17.39
CA LYS A 192 -14.68 9.74 18.40
C LYS A 192 -13.77 8.55 18.72
N GLY A 193 -13.34 8.43 19.98
CA GLY A 193 -12.56 7.29 20.47
C GLY A 193 -11.48 7.67 21.48
N GLU A 194 -10.84 6.66 22.06
CA GLU A 194 -9.67 6.85 22.92
C GLU A 194 -8.50 7.46 22.14
N PRO A 195 -7.76 8.43 22.71
CA PRO A 195 -6.59 9.00 22.05
C PRO A 195 -5.56 7.91 21.75
N LEU A 196 -5.15 7.81 20.49
CA LEU A 196 -4.09 6.88 20.08
C LEU A 196 -2.71 7.51 20.29
N VAL A 197 -1.72 6.67 20.57
CA VAL A 197 -0.32 7.05 20.73
C VAL A 197 0.46 6.67 19.47
N ALA A 198 1.40 7.54 19.08
CA ALA A 198 2.29 7.28 17.96
C ALA A 198 3.45 6.38 18.39
N SER A 199 3.59 5.24 17.74
CA SER A 199 4.67 4.29 18.02
C SER A 199 6.01 4.72 17.43
N GLN A 200 7.08 4.40 18.17
CA GLN A 200 8.46 4.53 17.73
C GLN A 200 9.06 3.21 17.19
N ALA A 201 8.29 2.13 17.19
CA ALA A 201 8.75 0.84 16.68
C ALA A 201 9.10 0.92 15.18
N ARG A 202 10.05 0.06 14.80
CA ARG A 202 10.37 -0.15 13.39
C ARG A 202 9.17 -0.83 12.71
N PRO A 203 8.75 -0.40 11.51
CA PRO A 203 7.64 -1.02 10.80
C PRO A 203 8.12 -2.31 10.13
N LEU A 204 8.35 -3.35 10.93
CA LEU A 204 8.83 -4.65 10.47
C LEU A 204 8.18 -5.77 11.28
N LEU A 205 7.64 -6.77 10.60
CA LEU A 205 7.12 -8.00 11.19
C LEU A 205 7.67 -9.22 10.43
N SER A 206 7.86 -10.31 11.16
CA SER A 206 8.23 -11.60 10.58
C SER A 206 6.98 -12.45 10.34
N LEU A 207 6.76 -12.91 9.11
CA LEU A 207 5.59 -13.71 8.73
C LEU A 207 5.99 -14.83 7.77
N ALA A 208 5.83 -16.09 8.19
CA ALA A 208 6.10 -17.29 7.37
C ALA A 208 7.45 -17.21 6.61
N GLY A 209 8.54 -16.92 7.32
CA GLY A 209 9.88 -16.82 6.74
C GLY A 209 10.18 -15.50 6.01
N ARG A 210 9.22 -14.58 5.94
CA ARG A 210 9.35 -13.30 5.23
C ARG A 210 9.39 -12.10 6.15
N LYS A 211 10.09 -11.05 5.73
CA LYS A 211 10.21 -9.75 6.43
C LYS A 211 9.26 -8.73 5.81
N VAL A 212 8.11 -8.55 6.43
CA VAL A 212 7.06 -7.66 5.93
C VAL A 212 7.18 -6.29 6.57
N ILE A 213 6.99 -5.23 5.77
CA ILE A 213 6.91 -3.84 6.20
C ILE A 213 5.41 -3.48 6.31
N PRO A 214 4.78 -3.65 7.49
CA PRO A 214 3.41 -3.22 7.71
C PRO A 214 3.30 -1.69 7.77
N LEU A 215 2.56 -1.12 6.82
CA LEU A 215 2.16 0.28 6.80
C LEU A 215 0.65 0.35 7.08
N ILE A 216 0.23 1.05 8.12
CA ILE A 216 -1.19 1.17 8.44
C ILE A 216 -1.77 2.41 7.78
N CYS A 217 -2.70 2.18 6.85
CA CYS A 217 -3.54 3.17 6.19
C CYS A 217 -2.73 4.37 5.69
N TYR A 218 -2.77 5.48 6.43
CA TYR A 218 -2.09 6.73 6.09
C TYR A 218 -0.55 6.62 6.02
N GLU A 219 0.06 5.64 6.69
CA GLU A 219 1.51 5.44 6.65
C GLU A 219 2.05 5.11 5.25
N ALA A 220 1.20 4.61 4.34
CA ALA A 220 1.57 4.39 2.94
C ALA A 220 2.06 5.68 2.24
N PHE A 221 1.59 6.85 2.68
CA PHE A 221 2.04 8.13 2.13
C PHE A 221 3.39 8.59 2.71
N SER A 222 3.88 7.96 3.78
CA SER A 222 5.16 8.30 4.40
C SER A 222 6.31 7.49 3.81
N ARG A 223 7.06 8.12 2.89
CA ARG A 223 8.32 7.56 2.39
C ARG A 223 9.29 7.24 3.53
N ALA A 224 9.40 8.10 4.54
CA ALA A 224 10.31 7.91 5.68
C ALA A 224 9.96 6.64 6.47
N THR A 225 8.67 6.39 6.74
CA THR A 225 8.25 5.18 7.47
C THR A 225 8.56 3.93 6.67
N ALA A 226 8.21 3.92 5.39
CA ALA A 226 8.48 2.79 4.51
C ALA A 226 10.00 2.52 4.35
N LEU A 227 10.81 3.58 4.26
CA LEU A 227 12.28 3.47 4.19
C LEU A 227 12.87 2.86 5.47
N ARG A 228 12.42 3.27 6.66
CA ARG A 228 12.88 2.66 7.93
C ARG A 228 12.60 1.15 7.97
N GLY A 229 11.44 0.71 7.46
CA GLY A 229 11.12 -0.72 7.37
C GLY A 229 12.01 -1.45 6.38
N ARG A 230 12.32 -0.81 5.25
CA ARG A 230 13.24 -1.33 4.24
C ARG A 230 14.67 -1.45 4.79
N GLU A 231 15.18 -0.43 5.45
CA GLU A 231 16.50 -0.42 6.12
C GLU A 231 16.59 -1.47 7.23
N ALA A 232 15.46 -1.83 7.85
CA ALA A 232 15.38 -2.92 8.82
C ALA A 232 15.36 -4.33 8.18
N GLY A 233 15.50 -4.44 6.86
CA GLY A 233 15.56 -5.72 6.13
C GLY A 233 14.22 -6.17 5.55
N GLY A 234 13.24 -5.28 5.44
CA GLY A 234 11.95 -5.60 4.84
C GLY A 234 12.02 -5.88 3.33
N GLU A 235 11.27 -6.89 2.89
CA GLU A 235 11.24 -7.40 1.51
C GLU A 235 9.84 -7.31 0.84
N LEU A 236 8.81 -6.93 1.59
CA LEU A 236 7.44 -6.76 1.09
C LEU A 236 6.76 -5.59 1.82
N LEU A 237 6.22 -4.63 1.07
CA LEU A 237 5.35 -3.59 1.64
C LEU A 237 3.93 -4.15 1.81
N ALA A 238 3.38 -4.10 3.02
CA ALA A 238 2.00 -4.51 3.28
C ALA A 238 1.21 -3.33 3.85
N VAL A 239 0.32 -2.77 3.04
CA VAL A 239 -0.57 -1.69 3.45
C VAL A 239 -1.84 -2.30 4.03
N LEU A 240 -2.05 -2.12 5.33
CA LEU A 240 -3.26 -2.51 6.05
C LEU A 240 -4.17 -1.28 6.09
N ALA A 241 -5.24 -1.26 5.31
CA ALA A 241 -6.09 -0.09 5.14
C ALA A 241 -7.52 -0.29 5.66
N SER A 242 -8.10 0.78 6.19
CA SER A 242 -9.55 0.96 6.33
C SER A 242 -9.98 2.12 5.42
N ASP A 243 -10.72 1.80 4.37
CA ASP A 243 -11.23 2.78 3.40
C ASP A 243 -12.63 3.27 3.75
N LEU A 244 -13.17 2.88 4.91
CA LEU A 244 -14.46 3.36 5.42
C LEU A 244 -14.56 4.90 5.46
N PRO A 245 -13.52 5.66 5.87
CA PRO A 245 -13.57 7.12 5.83
C PRO A 245 -13.55 7.72 4.41
N LEU A 246 -13.16 6.92 3.40
CA LEU A 246 -13.09 7.32 1.99
C LEU A 246 -14.33 6.88 1.20
N ALA A 247 -15.31 6.25 1.86
CA ALA A 247 -16.50 5.69 1.23
C ALA A 247 -17.22 6.74 0.37
N GLY A 248 -17.59 6.34 -0.85
CA GLY A 248 -18.22 7.21 -1.84
C GLY A 248 -17.27 8.04 -2.70
N SER A 249 -15.95 8.06 -2.41
CA SER A 249 -14.97 8.77 -3.23
C SER A 249 -14.02 7.81 -3.96
N ARG A 250 -14.33 7.54 -5.25
CA ARG A 250 -13.44 6.73 -6.11
C ARG A 250 -12.04 7.33 -6.22
N PHE A 251 -11.94 8.65 -6.33
CA PHE A 251 -10.68 9.36 -6.50
C PHE A 251 -9.79 9.27 -5.26
N ALA A 252 -10.38 9.35 -4.06
CA ALA A 252 -9.60 9.19 -2.83
C ALA A 252 -9.03 7.77 -2.71
N VAL A 253 -9.81 6.75 -3.10
CA VAL A 253 -9.33 5.36 -3.13
C VAL A 253 -8.23 5.18 -4.18
N ASP A 254 -8.40 5.72 -5.38
CA ASP A 254 -7.37 5.64 -6.44
C ASP A 254 -6.07 6.35 -6.03
N GLN A 255 -6.18 7.51 -5.37
CA GLN A 255 -5.02 8.21 -4.80
C GLN A 255 -4.32 7.39 -3.72
N ALA A 256 -5.09 6.72 -2.86
CA ALA A 256 -4.55 5.84 -1.83
C ALA A 256 -3.87 4.61 -2.42
N ILE A 257 -4.43 4.00 -3.47
CA ILE A 257 -3.81 2.90 -4.22
C ILE A 257 -2.49 3.35 -4.84
N GLY A 258 -2.49 4.50 -5.53
CA GLY A 258 -1.27 4.95 -6.13
C GLY A 258 -0.19 5.23 -5.06
N GLY A 259 -0.54 5.64 -3.84
CA GLY A 259 0.44 5.84 -2.76
C GLY A 259 1.24 4.56 -2.53
N VAL A 260 0.57 3.41 -2.62
CA VAL A 260 1.19 2.07 -2.59
C VAL A 260 2.12 1.86 -3.79
N VAL A 261 1.66 2.21 -5.00
CA VAL A 261 2.47 2.13 -6.24
C VAL A 261 3.74 2.96 -6.16
N MET A 262 3.64 4.19 -5.68
CA MET A 262 4.78 5.09 -5.51
C MET A 262 5.79 4.51 -4.52
N ARG A 263 5.34 3.97 -3.38
CA ARG A 263 6.23 3.33 -2.40
C ARG A 263 6.92 2.08 -2.97
N ALA A 264 6.19 1.26 -3.74
CA ALA A 264 6.74 0.09 -4.40
C ALA A 264 7.93 0.47 -5.31
N VAL A 265 7.72 1.48 -6.15
CA VAL A 265 8.73 2.01 -7.08
C VAL A 265 9.91 2.66 -6.36
N GLU A 266 9.64 3.52 -5.38
CA GLU A 266 10.70 4.23 -4.64
C GLU A 266 11.62 3.30 -3.87
N LEU A 267 11.06 2.22 -3.32
CA LEU A 267 11.82 1.28 -2.50
C LEU A 267 12.28 0.06 -3.29
N ARG A 268 11.90 -0.08 -4.56
CA ARG A 268 12.11 -1.30 -5.36
C ARG A 268 11.61 -2.55 -4.64
N LEU A 269 10.40 -2.44 -4.09
CA LEU A 269 9.72 -3.51 -3.36
C LEU A 269 8.38 -3.83 -4.00
N PRO A 270 8.00 -5.12 -4.06
CA PRO A 270 6.62 -5.42 -4.30
C PRO A 270 5.79 -4.92 -3.11
N ALA A 271 4.54 -4.60 -3.38
CA ALA A 271 3.62 -4.11 -2.38
C ALA A 271 2.25 -4.78 -2.51
N VAL A 272 1.61 -4.96 -1.36
CA VAL A 272 0.22 -5.40 -1.27
C VAL A 272 -0.58 -4.41 -0.45
N ARG A 273 -1.86 -4.27 -0.78
CA ARG A 273 -2.82 -3.48 -0.01
C ARG A 273 -4.00 -4.36 0.35
N ALA A 274 -4.19 -4.61 1.63
CA ALA A 274 -5.38 -5.24 2.18
C ALA A 274 -6.32 -4.15 2.69
N SER A 275 -7.60 -4.19 2.32
CA SER A 275 -8.54 -3.10 2.61
C SER A 275 -9.87 -3.57 3.19
N LEU A 276 -10.34 -2.86 4.23
CA LEU A 276 -11.69 -2.93 4.76
C LEU A 276 -12.51 -1.76 4.17
N GLY A 277 -13.63 -2.07 3.52
CA GLY A 277 -14.51 -1.10 2.87
C GLY A 277 -14.01 -0.59 1.52
N GLY A 278 -12.89 -1.10 1.01
CA GLY A 278 -12.26 -0.60 -0.22
C GLY A 278 -11.66 -1.69 -1.09
N ILE A 279 -10.59 -1.33 -1.79
CA ILE A 279 -9.99 -2.13 -2.87
C ILE A 279 -8.65 -2.68 -2.40
N ALA A 280 -8.45 -4.00 -2.60
CA ALA A 280 -7.14 -4.61 -2.50
C ALA A 280 -6.39 -4.54 -3.83
N VAL A 281 -5.07 -4.39 -3.75
CA VAL A 281 -4.18 -4.44 -4.90
C VAL A 281 -2.92 -5.23 -4.57
N VAL A 282 -2.37 -5.84 -5.61
CA VAL A 282 -1.00 -6.36 -5.62
C VAL A 282 -0.20 -5.59 -6.65
N VAL A 283 0.97 -5.10 -6.25
CA VAL A 283 1.81 -4.20 -7.03
C VAL A 283 3.22 -4.77 -7.11
N SER A 284 3.75 -4.85 -8.33
CA SER A 284 5.13 -5.22 -8.61
C SER A 284 6.11 -4.15 -8.13
N SER A 285 7.37 -4.52 -7.91
CA SER A 285 8.45 -3.58 -7.55
C SER A 285 8.75 -2.51 -8.60
N ASP A 286 8.25 -2.67 -9.83
CA ASP A 286 8.32 -1.68 -10.90
C ASP A 286 7.11 -0.73 -10.97
N GLY A 287 6.12 -0.93 -10.08
CA GLY A 287 4.90 -0.13 -10.00
C GLY A 287 3.71 -0.66 -10.80
N ARG A 288 3.84 -1.78 -11.52
CA ARG A 288 2.69 -2.39 -12.21
C ARG A 288 1.71 -2.98 -11.19
N VAL A 289 0.43 -2.64 -11.31
CA VAL A 289 -0.64 -3.32 -10.58
C VAL A 289 -0.88 -4.68 -11.23
N LEU A 290 -0.49 -5.75 -10.54
CA LEU A 290 -0.60 -7.14 -11.00
C LEU A 290 -2.01 -7.71 -10.79
N ALA A 291 -2.67 -7.28 -9.72
CA ALA A 291 -4.02 -7.71 -9.39
C ALA A 291 -4.76 -6.58 -8.66
N ARG A 292 -6.08 -6.47 -8.88
CA ARG A 292 -6.96 -5.48 -8.25
C ARG A 292 -8.33 -6.10 -7.97
N SER A 293 -8.85 -5.94 -6.76
CA SER A 293 -10.20 -6.41 -6.43
C SER A 293 -11.28 -5.45 -6.95
N ALA A 294 -12.50 -5.96 -7.12
CA ALA A 294 -13.65 -5.11 -7.41
C ALA A 294 -14.09 -4.35 -6.13
N PRO A 295 -14.56 -3.08 -6.24
CA PRO A 295 -15.13 -2.35 -5.11
C PRO A 295 -16.33 -3.10 -4.49
N GLY A 296 -16.52 -2.97 -3.18
CA GLY A 296 -17.70 -3.53 -2.50
C GLY A 296 -17.74 -5.06 -2.41
N THR A 297 -16.63 -5.74 -2.70
CA THR A 297 -16.52 -7.21 -2.62
C THR A 297 -15.67 -7.65 -1.42
N SER A 298 -15.90 -8.87 -0.94
CA SER A 298 -15.02 -9.54 0.04
C SER A 298 -14.35 -10.75 -0.60
N GLY A 299 -13.08 -10.98 -0.30
CA GLY A 299 -12.32 -12.08 -0.90
C GLY A 299 -10.84 -12.05 -0.54
N ILE A 300 -10.09 -12.95 -1.18
CA ILE A 300 -8.63 -13.05 -1.05
C ILE A 300 -8.05 -12.90 -2.46
N LEU A 301 -7.34 -11.79 -2.66
CA LEU A 301 -6.62 -11.51 -3.90
C LEU A 301 -5.26 -12.20 -3.85
N THR A 302 -4.95 -12.98 -4.87
CA THR A 302 -3.65 -13.65 -5.03
C THR A 302 -3.08 -13.30 -6.40
N VAL A 303 -1.77 -13.40 -6.55
CA VAL A 303 -1.13 -13.37 -7.87
C VAL A 303 -0.81 -14.82 -8.21
N SER A 304 -1.33 -15.31 -9.32
CA SER A 304 -0.87 -16.59 -9.86
C SER A 304 0.63 -16.48 -10.11
N PRO A 305 1.45 -17.42 -9.63
CA PRO A 305 2.88 -17.37 -9.93
C PRO A 305 3.05 -17.29 -11.45
N PRO A 306 4.05 -16.54 -11.97
CA PRO A 306 4.42 -16.72 -13.37
C PRO A 306 4.67 -18.22 -13.58
N PRO A 307 4.19 -18.83 -14.68
CA PRO A 307 4.48 -20.22 -14.96
C PRO A 307 5.99 -20.38 -14.84
N ARG A 308 6.45 -21.34 -14.01
CA ARG A 308 7.87 -21.71 -13.99
C ARG A 308 8.23 -21.93 -15.46
N MET A 309 9.18 -21.15 -15.99
CA MET A 309 9.82 -21.53 -17.24
C MET A 309 10.29 -22.96 -17.00
N ALA A 310 9.60 -23.92 -17.61
CA ALA A 310 10.04 -25.30 -17.60
C ALA A 310 11.49 -25.27 -18.04
N ASP A 311 12.37 -25.89 -17.27
CA ASP A 311 13.76 -26.05 -17.62
C ASP A 311 13.81 -26.63 -19.04
N ALA A 312 14.10 -25.76 -20.01
CA ALA A 312 14.48 -26.16 -21.36
C ALA A 312 15.92 -26.66 -21.30
N THR A 313 16.11 -27.74 -20.55
CA THR A 313 17.34 -28.54 -20.52
C THR A 313 16.94 -29.96 -20.17
N ARG A 314 16.57 -30.71 -21.22
CA ARG A 314 16.86 -32.13 -21.45
C ARG A 314 16.08 -32.60 -22.68
N GLU A 315 16.74 -32.54 -23.83
CA GLU A 315 16.97 -33.68 -24.74
C GLU A 315 18.21 -33.37 -25.59
#